data_AF-A0A1M6NBC0-F1
#
_entry.id   AF-A0A1M6NBC0-F1
#
_cell.length_a   1.000
_cell.length_b   1.000
_cell.length_c   1.000
_cell.angle_alpha   90.00
_cell.angle_beta   90.00
_cell.angle_gamma   90.00
#
_symmetry.space_group_name_H-M   'P 1'
#
loop_
_entity.id
_entity.type
_entity.pdbx_description
1 polymer ?
#
loop_
_entity_poly.entity_id
_entity_poly.type
_entity_poly.pdbx_seq_one_letter_code
_entity_poly.pdbx_strand_id
1 'polypeptide(L)'
;MNIKKNIITTTLLGAILATSISPIFAIEKNLYQPVPTLYVQDKTINVNIDGKDIIFPDEKPVIFDGRTIVPVNFIVENLGAKITLDKNKKIVNIETEYTDIKMTIEDKEVLIYHKYDLTGEPEKIELDVPAKVINDKIYIPLRFISSVVGYNIIWNENNQTVILNKSNENEIKLKENPTTGYIWNYDIENKDIVEVVFDTFKSYSKENEEANICGMGGEHVWKLKGLKEGTTIIKFNLYRDFEGKEKSIDTKEYVVNVSSQLELSIKEKDNVFAGGSEYFDEATGLYKMIGTVKKIQNNKFGVMALVEGNGMYDKIKFMINEDTEIVTADGMKLGVNDLQNSSNIIVYHDAKMTRSLPPIANAKKVIVKDVYCKEGEVSKIRDIKEGKMIFIGENMNDGIEFTVSDKTEIVDEEGKKLSIDDIKEGTKVKIYHSPIMTMSLPPITNAEKIIIISSN
;
A
#
# COMPACT_ATOMS: atom_id res chain seq x y z
N MET A 1 18.59 -31.05 84.21
CA MET A 1 17.55 -30.53 85.12
C MET A 1 16.22 -30.56 84.37
N ASN A 2 15.23 -31.27 84.92
CA ASN A 2 13.83 -31.47 84.49
C ASN A 2 13.51 -32.29 83.23
N ILE A 3 13.38 -33.60 83.49
CA ILE A 3 12.44 -34.54 82.87
C ILE A 3 11.11 -34.50 83.68
N LYS A 4 9.94 -34.53 83.03
CA LYS A 4 8.68 -35.08 83.58
C LYS A 4 7.87 -35.72 82.43
N LYS A 5 7.79 -37.06 82.39
CA LYS A 5 6.73 -37.99 82.92
C LYS A 5 5.54 -38.10 81.93
N ASN A 6 5.34 -39.23 81.23
CA ASN A 6 4.64 -40.49 81.64
C ASN A 6 3.26 -40.21 82.27
N ILE A 7 2.15 -40.92 82.02
CA ILE A 7 1.80 -42.35 82.23
C ILE A 7 0.36 -42.52 81.61
N ILE A 8 -0.13 -43.69 81.13
CA ILE A 8 -1.25 -44.54 81.69
C ILE A 8 -1.88 -45.35 80.52
N THR A 9 -1.52 -46.64 80.32
CA THR A 9 -2.17 -47.92 80.75
C THR A 9 -3.47 -48.32 79.99
N THR A 10 -3.45 -49.40 79.18
CA THR A 10 -3.95 -50.79 79.42
C THR A 10 -5.48 -50.91 79.26
N THR A 11 -6.10 -51.75 78.42
CA THR A 11 -6.35 -53.22 78.53
C THR A 11 -7.31 -53.61 77.37
N LEU A 12 -6.97 -54.49 76.40
CA LEU A 12 -7.24 -55.95 76.28
C LEU A 12 -8.70 -56.44 76.46
N LEU A 13 -9.28 -57.04 75.39
CA LEU A 13 -10.16 -58.24 75.30
C LEU A 13 -10.91 -58.18 73.96
N GLY A 14 -11.13 -59.22 73.15
CA GLY A 14 -10.84 -60.65 73.14
C GLY A 14 -11.32 -61.15 71.75
N ALA A 15 -10.60 -62.07 71.11
CA ALA A 15 -11.01 -63.48 70.98
C ALA A 15 -12.14 -63.70 69.93
N ILE A 16 -12.13 -64.63 68.97
CA ILE A 16 -11.39 -65.88 68.81
C ILE A 16 -11.87 -66.54 67.48
N LEU A 17 -10.97 -67.25 66.77
CA LEU A 17 -11.18 -68.41 65.86
C LEU A 17 -11.95 -68.17 64.53
N ALA A 18 -11.69 -68.86 63.40
CA ALA A 18 -11.03 -70.12 63.17
C ALA A 18 -10.57 -70.26 61.70
N THR A 19 -9.41 -70.88 61.51
CA THR A 19 -9.07 -71.91 60.51
C THR A 19 -9.49 -71.75 59.03
N SER A 20 -8.51 -71.66 58.13
CA SER A 20 -8.09 -72.80 57.29
C SER A 20 -6.92 -72.43 56.38
N ILE A 21 -6.13 -73.46 56.07
CA ILE A 21 -4.78 -73.44 55.53
C ILE A 21 -4.78 -73.19 54.02
N SER A 22 -3.82 -72.39 53.54
CA SER A 22 -3.09 -72.63 52.28
C SER A 22 -1.78 -71.83 52.30
N PRO A 23 -0.63 -72.42 51.94
CA PRO A 23 0.59 -71.63 51.74
C PRO A 23 0.36 -70.75 50.50
N ILE A 24 0.36 -69.43 50.68
CA ILE A 24 0.60 -68.55 49.54
C ILE A 24 2.08 -68.72 49.21
N PHE A 25 2.37 -69.59 48.24
CA PHE A 25 3.52 -69.41 47.38
C PHE A 25 3.42 -67.96 46.87
N ALA A 26 4.26 -67.09 47.42
CA ALA A 26 4.59 -65.84 46.76
C ALA A 26 5.33 -66.23 45.47
N ILE A 27 4.57 -66.59 44.44
CA ILE A 27 5.01 -66.36 43.08
C ILE A 27 5.04 -64.85 43.01
N GLU A 28 6.23 -64.26 43.17
CA GLU A 28 6.52 -62.95 42.58
C GLU A 28 6.30 -63.13 41.09
N LYS A 29 5.04 -62.98 40.68
CA LYS A 29 4.68 -62.71 39.31
C LYS A 29 5.24 -61.31 39.13
N ASN A 30 6.50 -61.26 38.71
CA ASN A 30 7.08 -60.07 38.10
C ASN A 30 6.05 -59.67 37.05
N LEU A 31 5.22 -58.69 37.42
CA LEU A 31 4.34 -58.02 36.51
C LEU A 31 5.29 -57.26 35.62
N TYR A 32 5.74 -57.94 34.56
CA TYR A 32 6.28 -57.30 33.39
C TYR A 32 5.16 -56.39 32.90
N GLN A 33 5.14 -55.17 33.43
CA GLN A 33 4.49 -54.05 32.80
C GLN A 33 5.12 -54.03 31.41
N PRO A 34 4.38 -54.27 30.32
CA PRO A 34 4.96 -54.09 29.01
C PRO A 34 5.54 -52.68 29.03
N VAL A 35 6.86 -52.57 28.82
CA VAL A 35 7.50 -51.27 28.63
C VAL A 35 6.66 -50.60 27.55
N PRO A 36 6.08 -49.40 27.80
CA PRO A 36 5.22 -48.76 26.83
C PRO A 36 5.98 -48.74 25.51
N THR A 37 5.49 -49.53 24.57
CA THR A 37 6.07 -49.58 23.24
C THR A 37 5.77 -48.21 22.68
N LEU A 38 6.80 -47.40 22.51
CA LEU A 38 6.71 -46.15 21.76
C LEU A 38 6.23 -46.54 20.37
N TYR A 39 4.93 -46.39 20.13
CA TYR A 39 4.43 -46.23 18.79
C TYR A 39 4.96 -44.87 18.33
N VAL A 40 6.18 -44.86 17.79
CA VAL A 40 6.58 -43.85 16.83
C VAL A 40 5.62 -44.09 15.68
N GLN A 41 4.52 -43.35 15.65
CA GLN A 41 3.72 -43.27 14.45
C GLN A 41 4.67 -42.70 13.41
N ASP A 42 5.16 -43.56 12.51
CA ASP A 42 6.14 -43.25 11.46
C ASP A 42 5.45 -42.40 10.39
N LYS A 43 4.94 -41.25 10.83
CA LYS A 43 4.19 -40.30 10.05
C LYS A 43 5.24 -39.52 9.28
N THR A 44 5.58 -40.05 8.10
CA THR A 44 6.47 -39.35 7.17
C THR A 44 5.78 -38.05 6.77
N ILE A 45 6.39 -36.93 7.17
CA ILE A 45 5.94 -35.60 6.77
C ILE A 45 6.52 -35.33 5.38
N ASN A 46 5.65 -35.11 4.41
CA ASN A 46 6.05 -34.68 3.08
C ASN A 46 6.14 -33.16 3.03
N VAL A 47 7.01 -32.61 2.20
CA VAL A 47 7.08 -31.16 1.95
C VAL A 47 7.00 -30.93 0.45
N ASN A 48 6.11 -30.03 0.05
CA ASN A 48 5.96 -29.58 -1.32
C ASN A 48 6.35 -28.10 -1.38
N ILE A 49 7.22 -27.69 -2.29
CA ILE A 49 7.56 -26.28 -2.55
C ILE A 49 7.14 -25.94 -3.97
N ASP A 50 6.28 -24.93 -4.13
CA ASP A 50 5.83 -24.40 -5.42
C ASP A 50 5.32 -25.51 -6.37
N GLY A 51 4.56 -26.46 -5.82
CA GLY A 51 4.02 -27.61 -6.56
C GLY A 51 5.01 -28.76 -6.76
N LYS A 52 6.25 -28.64 -6.30
CA LYS A 52 7.28 -29.69 -6.39
C LYS A 52 7.49 -30.40 -5.05
N ASP A 53 7.29 -31.72 -5.03
CA ASP A 53 7.59 -32.53 -3.86
C ASP A 53 9.11 -32.56 -3.60
N ILE A 54 9.49 -32.27 -2.36
CA ILE A 54 10.87 -32.28 -1.93
C ILE A 54 11.21 -33.62 -1.32
N ILE A 55 12.27 -34.21 -1.86
CA ILE A 55 12.83 -35.46 -1.39
C ILE A 55 13.90 -35.12 -0.36
N PHE A 56 13.76 -35.72 0.82
CA PHE A 56 14.74 -35.67 1.89
C PHE A 56 15.54 -36.99 1.90
N PRO A 57 16.68 -37.08 1.19
CA PRO A 57 17.39 -38.35 1.01
C PRO A 57 18.03 -38.84 2.30
N ASP A 58 18.56 -37.92 3.11
CA ASP A 58 19.33 -38.26 4.30
C ASP A 58 18.53 -38.01 5.60
N GLU A 59 17.90 -36.84 5.71
CA GLU A 59 17.27 -36.39 6.95
C GLU A 59 15.89 -35.80 6.72
N LYS A 60 14.90 -36.37 7.41
CA LYS A 60 13.48 -36.07 7.22
C LYS A 60 12.98 -35.01 8.21
N PRO A 61 11.93 -34.25 7.88
CA PRO A 61 11.22 -33.43 8.85
C PRO A 61 10.72 -34.27 10.02
N VAL A 62 10.71 -33.70 11.23
CA VAL A 62 10.23 -34.36 12.44
C VAL A 62 9.23 -33.49 13.18
N ILE A 63 8.29 -34.11 13.88
CA ILE A 63 7.40 -33.40 14.81
C ILE A 63 8.07 -33.36 16.16
N PHE A 64 8.31 -32.15 16.66
CA PHE A 64 8.82 -31.90 18.01
C PHE A 64 7.90 -30.91 18.70
N ASP A 65 7.39 -31.28 19.89
CA ASP A 65 6.47 -30.46 20.69
C ASP A 65 5.26 -29.91 19.89
N GLY A 66 4.68 -30.78 19.05
CA GLY A 66 3.54 -30.41 18.19
C GLY A 66 3.89 -29.45 17.04
N ARG A 67 5.18 -29.24 16.74
CA ARG A 67 5.65 -28.42 15.61
C ARG A 67 6.52 -29.24 14.66
N THR A 68 6.33 -29.03 13.37
CA THR A 68 7.22 -29.58 12.34
C THR A 68 8.52 -28.78 12.30
N ILE A 69 9.62 -29.45 12.58
CA ILE A 69 10.98 -28.91 12.43
C ILE A 69 11.66 -29.59 11.25
N VAL A 70 12.44 -28.84 10.48
CA VAL A 70 13.13 -29.32 9.26
C VAL A 70 14.64 -29.14 9.35
N PRO A 71 15.43 -30.01 8.69
CA PRO A 71 16.88 -29.81 8.58
C PRO A 71 17.20 -28.49 7.89
N VAL A 72 18.15 -27.73 8.43
CA VAL A 72 18.39 -26.35 7.97
C VAL A 72 18.92 -26.26 6.54
N ASN A 73 19.66 -27.27 6.08
CA ASN A 73 20.25 -27.29 4.73
C ASN A 73 19.18 -27.21 3.63
N PHE A 74 17.99 -27.76 3.88
CA PHE A 74 16.85 -27.68 2.97
C PHE A 74 16.48 -26.22 2.63
N ILE A 75 16.53 -25.33 3.63
CA ILE A 75 16.20 -23.90 3.52
C ILE A 75 17.20 -23.20 2.60
N VAL A 76 18.48 -23.51 2.78
CA VAL A 76 19.60 -22.89 2.07
C VAL A 76 19.52 -23.17 0.58
N GLU A 77 19.24 -24.42 0.22
CA GLU A 77 19.24 -24.87 -1.16
C GLU A 77 17.95 -24.50 -1.91
N ASN A 78 16.78 -24.69 -1.29
CA ASN A 78 15.51 -24.55 -1.99
C ASN A 78 14.89 -23.15 -1.85
N LEU A 79 15.22 -22.41 -0.79
CA LEU A 79 14.59 -21.12 -0.48
C LEU A 79 15.53 -19.92 -0.76
N GLY A 80 16.72 -20.17 -1.31
CA GLY A 80 17.66 -19.12 -1.75
C GLY A 80 18.36 -18.38 -0.60
N ALA A 81 18.43 -19.00 0.58
CA ALA A 81 19.13 -18.45 1.74
C ALA A 81 20.57 -18.98 1.83
N LYS A 82 21.44 -18.28 2.54
CA LYS A 82 22.78 -18.75 2.93
C LYS A 82 22.82 -19.01 4.42
N ILE A 83 23.52 -20.05 4.86
CA ILE A 83 23.73 -20.33 6.28
C ILE A 83 25.19 -20.16 6.66
N THR A 84 25.42 -19.54 7.81
CA THR A 84 26.71 -19.55 8.49
C THR A 84 26.52 -20.04 9.92
N LEU A 85 27.38 -20.95 10.36
CA LEU A 85 27.33 -21.52 11.70
C LEU A 85 28.56 -21.12 12.51
N ASP A 86 28.34 -20.46 13.65
CA ASP A 86 29.37 -20.33 14.69
C ASP A 86 29.20 -21.46 15.70
N LYS A 87 29.92 -22.57 15.45
CA LYS A 87 29.87 -23.78 16.29
C LYS A 87 30.29 -23.51 17.74
N ASN A 88 31.14 -22.52 17.99
CA ASN A 88 31.63 -22.21 19.33
C ASN A 88 30.58 -21.46 20.15
N LYS A 89 29.76 -20.63 19.49
CA LYS A 89 28.72 -19.83 20.13
C LYS A 89 27.32 -20.45 20.03
N LYS A 90 27.18 -21.59 19.34
CA LYS A 90 25.89 -22.21 19.01
C LYS A 90 24.95 -21.24 18.27
N ILE A 91 25.52 -20.37 17.45
CA ILE A 91 24.76 -19.38 16.68
C ILE A 91 24.61 -19.87 15.26
N VAL A 92 23.37 -19.85 14.78
CA VAL A 92 23.01 -20.06 13.39
C VAL A 92 22.66 -18.68 12.81
N ASN A 93 23.33 -18.31 11.74
CA ASN A 93 23.00 -17.14 10.94
C ASN A 93 22.41 -17.61 9.61
N ILE A 94 21.23 -17.11 9.28
CA ILE A 94 20.58 -17.36 7.99
C ILE A 94 20.45 -16.02 7.28
N GLU A 95 21.14 -15.90 6.16
CA GLU A 95 21.20 -14.73 5.33
C GLU A 95 20.27 -14.91 4.12
N THR A 96 19.37 -13.97 3.91
CA THR A 96 18.51 -13.90 2.71
C THR A 96 18.84 -12.65 1.90
N GLU A 97 18.08 -12.40 0.82
CA GLU A 97 18.17 -11.13 0.07
C GLU A 97 17.91 -9.92 0.98
N TYR A 98 17.06 -10.06 2.00
CA TYR A 98 16.57 -8.94 2.78
C TYR A 98 16.86 -8.97 4.29
N THR A 99 17.13 -10.15 4.86
CA THR A 99 17.30 -10.32 6.31
C THR A 99 18.55 -11.11 6.65
N ASP A 100 19.14 -10.75 7.78
CA ASP A 100 20.09 -11.58 8.51
C ASP A 100 19.42 -12.06 9.79
N ILE A 101 19.07 -13.35 9.81
CA ILE A 101 18.44 -14.00 10.95
C ILE A 101 19.54 -14.57 11.83
N LYS A 102 19.58 -14.15 13.08
CA LYS A 102 20.51 -14.66 14.08
C LYS A 102 19.74 -15.36 15.19
N MET A 103 20.11 -16.61 15.41
CA MET A 103 19.42 -17.50 16.32
C MET A 103 20.42 -18.33 17.11
N THR A 104 20.14 -18.50 18.39
CA THR A 104 20.95 -19.34 19.28
C THR A 104 20.27 -20.70 19.42
N ILE A 105 21.02 -21.78 19.24
CA ILE A 105 20.48 -23.14 19.37
C ILE A 105 20.01 -23.37 20.82
N GLU A 106 18.87 -24.05 20.98
CA GLU A 106 18.12 -24.24 22.23
C GLU A 106 17.54 -22.94 22.85
N ASP A 107 17.63 -21.80 22.17
CA ASP A 107 16.96 -20.55 22.54
C ASP A 107 15.72 -20.32 21.67
N LYS A 108 14.70 -19.70 22.27
CA LYS A 108 13.48 -19.28 21.58
C LYS A 108 13.59 -17.86 21.02
N GLU A 109 14.45 -17.01 21.58
CA GLU A 109 14.66 -15.66 21.04
C GLU A 109 15.42 -15.73 19.72
N VAL A 110 14.87 -15.08 18.70
CA VAL A 110 15.49 -14.89 17.40
C VAL A 110 15.59 -13.39 17.12
N LEU A 111 16.76 -12.98 16.65
CA LEU A 111 17.03 -11.62 16.23
C LEU A 111 16.99 -11.56 14.71
N ILE A 112 16.10 -10.76 14.16
CA ILE A 112 16.01 -10.52 12.72
C ILE A 112 16.55 -9.14 12.45
N TYR A 113 17.67 -9.08 11.74
CA TYR A 113 18.22 -7.83 11.22
C TYR A 113 17.71 -7.64 9.80
N HIS A 114 16.91 -6.60 9.61
CA HIS A 114 16.49 -6.18 8.27
C HIS A 114 17.65 -5.43 7.62
N LYS A 115 18.20 -5.94 6.52
CA LYS A 115 19.42 -5.39 5.89
C LYS A 115 19.29 -3.94 5.43
N TYR A 116 18.06 -3.45 5.37
CA TYR A 116 17.72 -2.11 4.91
C TYR A 116 17.03 -1.25 5.99
N ASP A 117 16.96 -1.75 7.23
CA ASP A 117 16.55 -0.94 8.38
C ASP A 117 17.72 -0.03 8.78
N LEU A 118 17.47 1.28 8.74
CA LEU A 118 18.45 2.33 9.04
C LEU A 118 18.65 2.55 10.54
N THR A 119 17.79 1.99 11.40
CA THR A 119 17.93 2.08 12.86
C THR A 119 19.04 1.16 13.38
N GLY A 120 19.26 0.03 12.70
CA GLY A 120 20.20 -1.01 13.12
C GLY A 120 19.70 -1.87 14.29
N GLU A 121 18.46 -1.67 14.74
CA GLU A 121 17.86 -2.45 15.82
C GLU A 121 17.22 -3.75 15.29
N PRO A 122 17.48 -4.91 15.91
CA PRO A 122 16.87 -6.15 15.46
C PRO A 122 15.41 -6.25 15.91
N GLU A 123 14.56 -6.78 15.03
CA GLU A 123 13.27 -7.30 15.43
C GLU A 123 13.47 -8.57 16.27
N LYS A 124 12.76 -8.67 17.39
CA LYS A 124 12.82 -9.82 18.29
C LYS A 124 11.59 -10.69 18.13
N ILE A 125 11.79 -11.94 17.73
CA ILE A 125 10.73 -12.93 17.60
C ILE A 125 10.98 -14.06 18.59
N GLU A 126 9.92 -14.53 19.24
CA GLU A 126 9.96 -15.74 20.07
C GLU A 126 9.45 -16.95 19.27
N LEU A 127 10.26 -18.00 19.18
CA LEU A 127 9.87 -19.25 18.55
C LEU A 127 8.96 -20.09 19.44
N ASP A 128 7.93 -20.70 18.86
CA ASP A 128 7.14 -21.73 19.52
C ASP A 128 8.03 -22.86 20.08
N VAL A 129 9.00 -23.29 19.25
CA VAL A 129 9.98 -24.34 19.55
C VAL A 129 11.37 -23.84 19.17
N PRO A 130 12.38 -23.94 20.06
CA PRO A 130 13.73 -23.48 19.75
C PRO A 130 14.36 -24.34 18.64
N ALA A 131 15.35 -23.81 17.94
CA ALA A 131 16.13 -24.62 17.02
C ALA A 131 16.95 -25.67 17.79
N LYS A 132 17.07 -26.87 17.22
CA LYS A 132 17.68 -28.03 17.88
C LYS A 132 18.78 -28.67 17.07
N VAL A 133 19.67 -29.37 17.75
CA VAL A 133 20.59 -30.29 17.12
C VAL A 133 20.08 -31.72 17.32
N ILE A 134 19.82 -32.42 16.22
CA ILE A 134 19.42 -33.82 16.19
C ILE A 134 20.38 -34.53 15.22
N ASN A 135 21.07 -35.58 15.69
CA ASN A 135 22.05 -36.32 14.90
C ASN A 135 23.10 -35.41 14.20
N ASP A 136 23.70 -34.49 14.97
CA ASP A 136 24.67 -33.49 14.50
C ASP A 136 24.15 -32.49 13.45
N LYS A 137 22.84 -32.43 13.24
CA LYS A 137 22.21 -31.52 12.28
C LYS A 137 21.20 -30.60 12.93
N ILE A 138 21.09 -29.43 12.33
CA ILE A 138 20.33 -28.34 12.90
C ILE A 138 18.94 -28.37 12.31
N TYR A 139 17.95 -28.41 13.20
CA TYR A 139 16.54 -28.40 12.88
C TYR A 139 15.93 -27.09 13.34
N ILE A 140 15.10 -26.50 12.49
CA ILE A 140 14.44 -25.22 12.74
C ILE A 140 12.94 -25.40 12.49
N PRO A 141 12.07 -24.73 13.27
CA PRO A 141 10.64 -24.72 12.96
C PRO A 141 10.39 -24.30 11.53
N LEU A 142 9.75 -25.19 10.77
CA LEU A 142 9.42 -24.94 9.37
C LEU A 142 8.53 -23.69 9.23
N ARG A 143 7.68 -23.46 10.23
CA ARG A 143 6.81 -22.29 10.29
C ARG A 143 7.58 -20.98 10.30
N PHE A 144 8.53 -20.89 11.21
CA PHE A 144 9.35 -19.70 11.37
C PHE A 144 10.11 -19.42 10.08
N ILE A 145 10.85 -20.40 9.57
CA ILE A 145 11.71 -20.14 8.44
C ILE A 145 10.94 -19.79 7.17
N SER A 146 9.83 -20.49 6.90
CA SER A 146 9.04 -20.21 5.69
C SER A 146 8.44 -18.81 5.76
N SER A 147 8.06 -18.34 6.95
CA SER A 147 7.64 -16.95 7.17
C SER A 147 8.74 -15.96 6.78
N VAL A 148 9.97 -16.17 7.25
CA VAL A 148 11.07 -15.23 6.98
C VAL A 148 11.50 -15.22 5.51
N VAL A 149 11.41 -16.36 4.82
CA VAL A 149 11.71 -16.42 3.37
C VAL A 149 10.52 -16.03 2.48
N GLY A 150 9.36 -15.68 3.07
CA GLY A 150 8.18 -15.20 2.35
C GLY A 150 7.34 -16.27 1.66
N TYR A 151 7.30 -17.49 2.23
CA TYR A 151 6.45 -18.59 1.76
C TYR A 151 5.22 -18.76 2.66
N ASN A 152 4.07 -18.95 2.03
CA ASN A 152 2.85 -19.39 2.71
C ASN A 152 2.95 -20.87 3.05
N ILE A 153 2.40 -21.27 4.20
CA ILE A 153 2.41 -22.65 4.66
C ILE A 153 0.99 -23.15 4.82
N ILE A 154 0.67 -24.22 4.09
CA ILE A 154 -0.58 -24.95 4.22
C ILE A 154 -0.26 -26.35 4.72
N TRP A 155 -0.94 -26.78 5.77
CA TRP A 155 -0.86 -28.16 6.24
C TRP A 155 -2.01 -28.97 5.64
N ASN A 156 -1.68 -30.01 4.88
CA ASN A 156 -2.66 -30.96 4.37
C ASN A 156 -2.65 -32.20 5.26
N GLU A 157 -3.68 -32.32 6.10
CA GLU A 157 -3.83 -33.43 7.04
C GLU A 157 -4.01 -34.79 6.34
N ASN A 158 -4.67 -34.82 5.19
CA ASN A 158 -5.03 -36.08 4.50
C ASN A 158 -3.79 -36.82 3.98
N ASN A 159 -2.78 -36.09 3.52
CA ASN A 159 -1.55 -36.65 2.97
C ASN A 159 -0.30 -36.29 3.79
N GLN A 160 -0.47 -35.71 4.99
CA GLN A 160 0.61 -35.29 5.89
C GLN A 160 1.67 -34.45 5.17
N THR A 161 1.22 -33.54 4.31
CA THR A 161 2.10 -32.72 3.47
C THR A 161 2.07 -31.27 3.93
N VAL A 162 3.26 -30.71 4.17
CA VAL A 162 3.44 -29.27 4.28
C VAL A 162 3.61 -28.69 2.88
N ILE A 163 2.70 -27.83 2.46
CA ILE A 163 2.76 -27.16 1.17
C ILE A 163 3.28 -25.75 1.40
N LEU A 164 4.40 -25.42 0.76
CA LEU A 164 5.06 -24.13 0.76
C LEU A 164 4.89 -23.50 -0.61
N ASN A 165 4.19 -22.36 -0.67
CA ASN A 165 4.01 -21.63 -1.93
C ASN A 165 4.61 -20.24 -1.81
N LYS A 166 5.46 -19.89 -2.78
CA LYS A 166 5.99 -18.55 -2.99
C LYS A 166 4.90 -17.69 -3.59
N SER A 167 4.15 -17.01 -2.72
CA SER A 167 3.14 -16.07 -3.17
C SER A 167 3.78 -14.70 -3.36
N ASN A 168 3.99 -14.32 -4.62
CA ASN A 168 4.20 -12.91 -4.96
C ASN A 168 2.93 -12.06 -4.71
N GLU A 169 1.79 -12.70 -4.40
CA GLU A 169 0.48 -12.07 -4.17
C GLU A 169 0.28 -11.63 -2.70
N ASN A 170 1.28 -11.85 -1.86
CA ASN A 170 1.27 -11.52 -0.42
C ASN A 170 2.06 -10.26 -0.06
N GLU A 171 2.60 -9.55 -1.06
CA GLU A 171 3.48 -8.40 -0.83
C GLU A 171 2.78 -7.08 -1.16
N ILE A 172 3.00 -6.06 -0.34
CA ILE A 172 2.67 -4.66 -0.64
C ILE A 172 3.97 -3.92 -0.90
N LYS A 173 4.06 -3.17 -2.01
CA LYS A 173 5.26 -2.43 -2.41
C LYS A 173 4.93 -0.97 -2.67
N LEU A 174 5.54 -0.06 -1.90
CA LEU A 174 5.33 1.38 -2.03
C LEU A 174 6.65 2.08 -2.31
N LYS A 175 6.64 3.09 -3.19
CA LYS A 175 7.84 3.89 -3.44
C LYS A 175 8.14 4.75 -2.21
N GLU A 176 9.40 4.77 -1.81
CA GLU A 176 9.87 5.56 -0.66
C GLU A 176 11.22 6.21 -0.98
N ASN A 177 11.49 7.36 -0.39
CA ASN A 177 12.81 7.98 -0.45
C ASN A 177 13.29 8.41 0.95
N PRO A 178 14.02 7.53 1.66
CA PRO A 178 14.46 7.80 3.03
C PRO A 178 15.32 9.06 3.18
N THR A 179 16.01 9.53 2.12
CA THR A 179 16.84 10.75 2.21
C THR A 179 16.03 12.02 2.42
N THR A 180 14.70 11.95 2.26
CA THR A 180 13.77 13.06 2.49
C THR A 180 13.23 13.11 3.92
N GLY A 181 13.47 12.05 4.70
CA GLY A 181 12.91 11.83 6.04
C GLY A 181 11.46 11.33 6.05
N TYR A 182 10.79 11.22 4.90
CA TYR A 182 9.45 10.64 4.80
C TYR A 182 9.52 9.11 4.74
N ILE A 183 8.78 8.45 5.63
CA ILE A 183 8.72 6.99 5.78
C ILE A 183 7.26 6.55 5.79
N TRP A 184 6.96 5.45 5.12
CA TRP A 184 5.64 4.82 5.20
C TRP A 184 5.46 4.09 6.53
N ASN A 185 4.42 4.46 7.26
CA ASN A 185 3.96 3.78 8.46
C ASN A 185 2.59 3.14 8.19
N TYR A 186 2.24 2.02 8.85
CA TYR A 186 0.98 1.32 8.61
C TYR A 186 0.14 1.05 9.87
N ASP A 187 -1.16 0.95 9.67
CA ASP A 187 -2.15 0.52 10.66
C ASP A 187 -3.02 -0.61 10.08
N ILE A 188 -3.22 -1.68 10.85
CA ILE A 188 -4.10 -2.79 10.47
C ILE A 188 -5.40 -2.66 11.28
N GLU A 189 -6.55 -2.53 10.60
CA GLU A 189 -7.85 -2.37 11.26
C GLU A 189 -8.21 -3.56 12.14
N ASN A 190 -8.00 -4.78 11.63
CA ASN A 190 -8.21 -6.02 12.37
C ASN A 190 -6.96 -6.91 12.32
N LYS A 191 -6.20 -6.93 13.42
CA LYS A 191 -4.97 -7.70 13.61
C LYS A 191 -5.20 -9.20 13.83
N ASP A 192 -6.43 -9.63 14.08
CA ASP A 192 -6.74 -11.06 14.23
C ASP A 192 -6.79 -11.78 12.87
N ILE A 193 -6.90 -11.03 11.77
CA ILE A 193 -7.05 -11.55 10.41
C ILE A 193 -5.70 -11.66 9.69
N VAL A 194 -4.82 -10.67 9.84
CA VAL A 194 -3.55 -10.60 9.13
C VAL A 194 -2.42 -10.08 10.02
N GLU A 195 -1.21 -10.58 9.76
CA GLU A 195 0.04 -10.16 10.37
C GLU A 195 1.03 -9.71 9.28
N VAL A 196 1.75 -8.61 9.52
CA VAL A 196 2.94 -8.26 8.74
C VAL A 196 4.10 -9.05 9.31
N VAL A 197 4.67 -9.95 8.52
CA VAL A 197 5.79 -10.82 8.94
C VAL A 197 7.13 -10.34 8.40
N PHE A 198 7.11 -9.25 7.63
CA PHE A 198 8.27 -8.72 6.94
C PHE A 198 8.02 -7.27 6.53
N ASP A 199 8.99 -6.40 6.76
CA ASP A 199 8.94 -4.95 6.51
C ASP A 199 10.34 -4.43 6.14
N THR A 200 10.56 -3.97 4.91
CA THR A 200 11.91 -3.54 4.48
C THR A 200 11.92 -2.55 3.31
N PHE A 201 12.96 -1.70 3.23
CA PHE A 201 13.16 -0.78 2.11
C PHE A 201 14.22 -1.25 1.09
N LYS A 202 13.85 -1.50 -0.17
CA LYS A 202 14.76 -1.82 -1.28
C LYS A 202 15.15 -0.57 -2.06
N SER A 203 16.41 -0.12 -1.96
CA SER A 203 16.96 0.93 -2.84
C SER A 203 17.05 0.45 -4.30
N TYR A 204 16.80 1.34 -5.28
CA TYR A 204 16.89 1.03 -6.72
C TYR A 204 18.32 0.74 -7.23
N SER A 205 19.34 0.90 -6.40
CA SER A 205 20.76 0.85 -6.78
C SER A 205 21.32 -0.53 -7.17
N LYS A 206 20.60 -1.64 -6.99
CA LYS A 206 21.16 -3.00 -7.15
C LYS A 206 20.86 -3.74 -8.46
N GLU A 207 20.04 -3.19 -9.37
CA GLU A 207 19.76 -3.85 -10.66
C GLU A 207 20.56 -3.29 -11.85
N ASN A 208 21.23 -2.15 -11.70
CA ASN A 208 22.20 -1.60 -12.66
C ASN A 208 23.31 -0.86 -11.91
N GLU A 209 24.54 -1.37 -11.94
CA GLU A 209 25.71 -0.80 -11.27
C GLU A 209 26.12 0.62 -11.73
N GLU A 210 25.46 1.18 -12.76
CA GLU A 210 25.83 2.46 -13.38
C GLU A 210 25.09 3.71 -12.85
N ALA A 211 24.16 3.59 -11.90
CA ALA A 211 23.38 4.75 -11.43
C ALA A 211 23.28 4.84 -9.89
N ASN A 212 24.41 4.82 -9.20
CA ASN A 212 24.45 5.08 -7.76
C ASN A 212 24.36 6.60 -7.48
N ILE A 213 23.18 7.18 -7.70
CA ILE A 213 22.94 8.63 -7.52
C ILE A 213 22.59 8.89 -6.05
N CYS A 214 23.33 9.78 -5.39
CA CYS A 214 23.02 10.25 -4.04
C CYS A 214 21.58 10.82 -4.00
N GLY A 215 20.77 10.38 -3.04
CA GLY A 215 19.36 10.81 -2.91
C GLY A 215 18.35 10.00 -3.72
N MET A 216 18.77 8.93 -4.41
CA MET A 216 17.86 8.02 -5.10
C MET A 216 17.03 7.21 -4.09
N GLY A 217 15.72 7.20 -4.29
CA GLY A 217 14.78 6.41 -3.48
C GLY A 217 14.79 4.91 -3.83
N GLY A 218 13.69 4.25 -3.51
CA GLY A 218 13.52 2.81 -3.63
C GLY A 218 12.06 2.39 -3.48
N GLU A 219 11.85 1.17 -3.02
CA GLU A 219 10.55 0.59 -2.70
C GLU A 219 10.56 -0.01 -1.31
N HIS A 220 9.64 0.41 -0.46
CA HIS A 220 9.32 -0.27 0.79
C HIS A 220 8.42 -1.47 0.51
N VAL A 221 8.75 -2.63 1.07
CA VAL A 221 8.13 -3.93 0.84
C VAL A 221 7.65 -4.52 2.16
N TRP A 222 6.34 -4.76 2.27
CA TRP A 222 5.74 -5.51 3.36
C TRP A 222 5.27 -6.87 2.88
N LYS A 223 5.49 -7.95 3.64
CA LYS A 223 4.87 -9.26 3.37
C LYS A 223 3.86 -9.61 4.45
N LEU A 224 2.70 -10.07 3.98
CA LEU A 224 1.56 -10.40 4.82
C LEU A 224 1.38 -11.90 4.98
N LYS A 225 0.82 -12.28 6.12
CA LYS A 225 0.42 -13.65 6.46
C LYS A 225 -1.03 -13.65 6.98
N GLY A 226 -1.86 -14.49 6.39
CA GLY A 226 -3.22 -14.74 6.86
C GLY A 226 -3.23 -15.53 8.17
N LEU A 227 -3.97 -15.05 9.17
CA LEU A 227 -4.13 -15.72 10.47
C LEU A 227 -5.50 -16.39 10.60
N LYS A 228 -6.54 -15.72 10.08
CA LYS A 228 -7.93 -16.14 10.21
C LYS A 228 -8.72 -15.71 8.98
N GLU A 229 -9.65 -16.56 8.54
CA GLU A 229 -10.58 -16.22 7.46
C GLU A 229 -11.33 -14.91 7.77
N GLY A 230 -11.38 -14.02 6.78
CA GLY A 230 -12.02 -12.73 6.89
C GLY A 230 -11.39 -11.66 6.01
N THR A 231 -11.91 -10.44 6.12
CA THR A 231 -11.43 -9.27 5.39
C THR A 231 -10.98 -8.20 6.38
N THR A 232 -9.83 -7.58 6.11
CA THR A 232 -9.28 -6.48 6.91
C THR A 232 -8.67 -5.42 6.00
N ILE A 233 -8.47 -4.21 6.52
CA ILE A 233 -7.84 -3.10 5.80
C ILE A 233 -6.50 -2.77 6.46
N ILE A 234 -5.48 -2.57 5.64
CA ILE A 234 -4.19 -2.02 6.06
C ILE A 234 -4.06 -0.61 5.49
N LYS A 235 -3.87 0.39 6.34
CA LYS A 235 -3.72 1.80 5.97
C LYS A 235 -2.28 2.24 6.15
N PHE A 236 -1.63 2.61 5.06
CA PHE A 236 -0.30 3.19 5.00
C PHE A 236 -0.38 4.71 4.96
N ASN A 237 0.48 5.40 5.71
CA ASN A 237 0.56 6.84 5.80
C ASN A 237 2.04 7.27 5.65
N LEU A 238 2.33 8.19 4.73
CA LEU A 238 3.68 8.69 4.47
C LEU A 238 3.91 9.99 5.24
N TYR A 239 4.73 9.95 6.30
CA TYR A 239 5.06 11.12 7.10
C TYR A 239 6.48 11.03 7.68
N ARG A 240 6.94 12.12 8.28
CA ARG A 240 8.16 12.14 9.10
C ARG A 240 7.78 11.83 10.54
N ASP A 241 8.40 10.82 11.14
CA ASP A 241 8.01 10.38 12.50
C ASP A 241 8.01 11.50 13.54
N PHE A 242 8.94 12.46 13.40
CA PHE A 242 9.03 13.63 14.28
C PHE A 242 7.97 14.71 14.04
N GLU A 243 7.29 14.73 12.88
CA GLU A 243 6.17 15.63 12.56
C GLU A 243 4.81 15.01 12.92
N GLY A 244 4.76 13.67 12.99
CA GLY A 244 3.59 12.88 13.37
C GLY A 244 2.63 12.58 12.24
N LYS A 245 1.80 11.53 12.44
CA LYS A 245 0.86 10.98 11.45
C LYS A 245 -0.14 12.00 10.88
N GLU A 246 -0.54 13.01 11.65
CA GLU A 246 -1.46 14.07 11.18
C GLU A 246 -0.87 14.94 10.05
N LYS A 247 0.45 14.86 9.83
CA LYS A 247 1.17 15.53 8.74
C LYS A 247 1.46 14.62 7.56
N SER A 248 0.71 13.54 7.42
CA SER A 248 0.82 12.62 6.29
C SER A 248 0.66 13.35 4.96
N ILE A 249 1.65 13.18 4.09
CA ILE A 249 1.67 13.76 2.75
C ILE A 249 1.11 12.82 1.69
N ASP A 250 1.01 11.53 2.02
CA ASP A 250 0.38 10.50 1.20
C ASP A 250 -0.25 9.43 2.10
N THR A 251 -1.28 8.75 1.60
CA THR A 251 -1.99 7.68 2.29
C THR A 251 -2.45 6.65 1.27
N LYS A 252 -2.31 5.38 1.60
CA LYS A 252 -2.77 4.26 0.78
C LYS A 252 -3.47 3.23 1.65
N GLU A 253 -4.53 2.63 1.15
CA GLU A 253 -5.25 1.58 1.87
C GLU A 253 -5.20 0.30 1.05
N TYR A 254 -5.16 -0.86 1.71
CA TYR A 254 -5.16 -2.17 1.06
C TYR A 254 -6.24 -3.03 1.71
N VAL A 255 -7.16 -3.53 0.89
CA VAL A 255 -8.12 -4.57 1.32
C VAL A 255 -7.42 -5.92 1.22
N VAL A 256 -7.29 -6.58 2.37
CA VAL A 256 -6.70 -7.91 2.48
C VAL A 256 -7.81 -8.90 2.79
N ASN A 257 -8.06 -9.80 1.85
CA ASN A 257 -8.97 -10.92 2.04
C ASN A 257 -8.17 -12.19 2.35
N VAL A 258 -8.56 -12.89 3.41
CA VAL A 258 -7.99 -14.17 3.84
C VAL A 258 -9.04 -15.25 3.63
N SER A 259 -8.75 -16.22 2.77
CA SER A 259 -9.68 -17.34 2.51
C SER A 259 -9.74 -18.32 3.68
N SER A 260 -10.69 -19.26 3.63
CA SER A 260 -10.75 -20.40 4.57
C SER A 260 -9.48 -21.25 4.58
N GLN A 261 -8.68 -21.20 3.50
CA GLN A 261 -7.39 -21.86 3.34
C GLN A 261 -6.20 -20.97 3.76
N LEU A 262 -6.47 -19.78 4.33
CA LEU A 262 -5.49 -18.76 4.72
C LEU A 262 -4.70 -18.14 3.55
N GLU A 263 -5.19 -18.29 2.33
CA GLU A 263 -4.61 -17.62 1.15
C GLU A 263 -4.99 -16.15 1.14
N LEU A 264 -4.04 -15.29 0.76
CA LEU A 264 -4.25 -13.84 0.71
C LEU A 264 -4.63 -13.40 -0.70
N SER A 265 -5.67 -12.56 -0.76
CA SER A 265 -5.91 -11.68 -1.90
C SER A 265 -5.75 -10.25 -1.40
N ILE A 266 -4.61 -9.64 -1.73
CA ILE A 266 -4.33 -8.24 -1.46
C ILE A 266 -4.78 -7.41 -2.65
N LYS A 267 -5.60 -6.41 -2.40
CA LYS A 267 -5.86 -5.36 -3.37
C LYS A 267 -5.52 -4.06 -2.68
N GLU A 268 -4.78 -3.19 -3.35
CA GLU A 268 -4.85 -1.78 -2.97
C GLU A 268 -6.35 -1.48 -2.96
N LYS A 269 -6.87 -1.02 -1.82
CA LYS A 269 -8.11 -0.28 -1.79
C LYS A 269 -7.73 0.92 -2.59
N ASP A 270 -7.87 0.75 -3.92
CA ASP A 270 -7.21 1.55 -4.93
C ASP A 270 -7.20 2.96 -4.42
N ASN A 271 -6.05 3.64 -4.39
CA ASN A 271 -6.01 5.03 -3.96
C ASN A 271 -6.89 5.79 -4.92
N VAL A 272 -8.15 5.81 -4.53
CA VAL A 272 -9.31 5.68 -5.38
C VAL A 272 -8.99 5.30 -6.85
N PHE A 273 -9.18 4.04 -7.24
CA PHE A 273 -9.98 3.79 -8.45
C PHE A 273 -11.28 4.47 -8.05
N ALA A 274 -11.45 5.71 -8.45
CA ALA A 274 -12.78 6.11 -8.77
C ALA A 274 -12.80 5.96 -10.27
N GLY A 275 -13.38 4.85 -10.62
CA GLY A 275 -13.32 4.34 -11.96
C GLY A 275 -14.04 3.03 -12.05
N GLY A 276 -15.04 2.84 -11.19
CA GLY A 276 -16.20 2.02 -11.50
C GLY A 276 -17.43 2.89 -11.44
N SER A 277 -17.69 3.48 -10.27
CA SER A 277 -18.91 4.26 -10.00
C SER A 277 -18.66 5.71 -9.54
N GLU A 278 -17.65 6.00 -8.73
CA GLU A 278 -17.53 7.36 -8.14
C GLU A 278 -17.11 8.44 -9.16
N TYR A 279 -16.24 8.10 -10.11
CA TYR A 279 -15.93 8.96 -11.25
C TYR A 279 -16.71 8.59 -12.49
N PHE A 280 -17.52 7.54 -12.44
CA PHE A 280 -18.45 7.26 -13.53
C PHE A 280 -19.71 8.10 -13.32
N ASP A 281 -19.98 8.96 -14.28
CA ASP A 281 -21.17 9.77 -14.31
C ASP A 281 -22.27 8.99 -15.02
N GLU A 282 -23.19 8.41 -14.26
CA GLU A 282 -24.29 7.57 -14.78
C GLU A 282 -25.20 8.32 -15.77
N ALA A 283 -25.32 9.65 -15.64
CA ALA A 283 -26.16 10.45 -16.53
C ALA A 283 -25.52 10.60 -17.92
N THR A 284 -24.19 10.64 -17.99
CA THR A 284 -23.45 10.79 -19.25
C THR A 284 -22.89 9.47 -19.78
N GLY A 285 -22.77 8.44 -18.94
CA GLY A 285 -22.09 7.18 -19.25
C GLY A 285 -20.58 7.31 -19.41
N LEU A 286 -19.97 8.35 -18.84
CA LEU A 286 -18.55 8.69 -19.00
C LEU A 286 -17.82 8.69 -17.66
N TYR A 287 -16.50 8.52 -17.69
CA TYR A 287 -15.64 8.66 -16.52
C TYR A 287 -15.08 10.08 -16.41
N LYS A 288 -14.90 10.61 -15.19
CA LYS A 288 -14.45 11.98 -14.93
C LYS A 288 -13.09 12.08 -14.22
N MET A 289 -12.19 12.81 -14.87
CA MET A 289 -10.93 13.45 -14.49
C MET A 289 -11.01 14.73 -13.67
N ILE A 290 -10.90 14.80 -12.34
CA ILE A 290 -10.76 16.10 -11.65
C ILE A 290 -9.29 16.38 -11.34
N GLY A 291 -8.65 17.32 -12.03
CA GLY A 291 -7.22 17.56 -11.81
C GLY A 291 -6.70 18.86 -12.42
N THR A 292 -5.39 19.02 -12.37
CA THR A 292 -4.67 20.18 -12.88
C THR A 292 -3.90 19.81 -14.14
N VAL A 293 -3.95 20.66 -15.16
CA VAL A 293 -3.13 20.50 -16.36
C VAL A 293 -1.66 20.72 -16.01
N LYS A 294 -0.83 19.69 -16.17
CA LYS A 294 0.62 19.76 -15.92
C LYS A 294 1.41 20.14 -17.16
N LYS A 295 0.95 19.71 -18.33
CA LYS A 295 1.65 19.97 -19.59
C LYS A 295 0.71 19.87 -20.78
N ILE A 296 0.79 20.83 -21.69
CA ILE A 296 0.12 20.82 -22.99
C ILE A 296 1.15 20.64 -24.11
N GLN A 297 0.87 19.76 -25.08
CA GLN A 297 1.69 19.55 -26.27
C GLN A 297 0.81 19.46 -27.52
N ASN A 298 1.18 20.19 -28.57
CA ASN A 298 0.51 20.10 -29.87
C ASN A 298 1.07 18.91 -30.67
N ASN A 299 0.19 18.13 -31.28
CA ASN A 299 0.56 17.06 -32.20
C ASN A 299 -0.27 17.14 -33.49
N LYS A 300 0.05 16.30 -34.47
CA LYS A 300 -0.63 16.30 -35.79
C LYS A 300 -2.13 15.93 -35.72
N PHE A 301 -2.59 15.39 -34.61
CA PHE A 301 -3.93 14.84 -34.41
C PHE A 301 -4.74 15.60 -33.33
N GLY A 302 -4.23 16.73 -32.85
CA GLY A 302 -4.88 17.55 -31.82
C GLY A 302 -3.92 18.00 -30.72
N VAL A 303 -4.48 18.34 -29.57
CA VAL A 303 -3.74 18.80 -28.39
C VAL A 303 -3.71 17.68 -27.36
N MET A 304 -2.52 17.36 -26.84
CA MET A 304 -2.36 16.40 -25.76
C MET A 304 -2.12 17.13 -24.45
N ALA A 305 -3.02 16.96 -23.49
CA ALA A 305 -2.91 17.52 -22.15
C ALA A 305 -2.57 16.41 -21.14
N LEU A 306 -1.46 16.52 -20.43
CA LEU A 306 -1.18 15.73 -19.24
C LEU A 306 -1.91 16.36 -18.06
N VAL A 307 -2.83 15.61 -17.47
CA VAL A 307 -3.62 16.04 -16.31
C VAL A 307 -3.24 15.15 -15.14
N GLU A 308 -3.00 15.77 -13.99
CA GLU A 308 -2.69 15.08 -12.73
C GLU A 308 -3.72 15.49 -11.69
N GLY A 309 -4.29 14.51 -10.99
CA GLY A 309 -5.36 14.71 -10.02
C GLY A 309 -6.14 13.43 -9.75
N ASN A 310 -7.41 13.59 -9.42
CA ASN A 310 -8.30 12.53 -9.00
C ASN A 310 -9.06 11.97 -10.21
N GLY A 311 -8.75 10.74 -10.61
CA GLY A 311 -9.34 10.06 -11.78
C GLY A 311 -9.27 8.54 -11.68
N MET A 312 -9.64 7.84 -12.76
CA MET A 312 -9.36 6.39 -12.87
C MET A 312 -7.87 6.09 -12.67
N TYR A 313 -7.01 7.09 -12.94
CA TYR A 313 -5.59 7.12 -12.68
C TYR A 313 -5.22 8.51 -12.15
N ASP A 314 -4.14 8.59 -11.35
CA ASP A 314 -3.59 9.84 -10.82
C ASP A 314 -3.07 10.78 -11.92
N LYS A 315 -2.66 10.21 -13.05
CA LYS A 315 -2.15 10.89 -14.24
C LYS A 315 -2.75 10.30 -15.50
N ILE A 316 -3.40 11.13 -16.31
CA ILE A 316 -3.92 10.73 -17.63
C ILE A 316 -3.45 11.74 -18.68
N LYS A 317 -3.04 11.23 -19.84
CA LYS A 317 -2.82 12.04 -21.05
C LYS A 317 -4.12 12.09 -21.84
N PHE A 318 -4.77 13.23 -21.86
CA PHE A 318 -5.99 13.44 -22.64
C PHE A 318 -5.65 13.96 -24.03
N MET A 319 -6.15 13.26 -25.04
CA MET A 319 -6.25 13.76 -26.39
C MET A 319 -7.49 14.65 -26.51
N ILE A 320 -7.27 15.90 -26.87
CA ILE A 320 -8.28 16.93 -27.08
C ILE A 320 -8.29 17.25 -28.57
N ASN A 321 -9.43 17.06 -29.21
CA ASN A 321 -9.61 17.22 -30.65
C ASN A 321 -10.91 17.99 -30.94
N GLU A 322 -11.30 18.05 -32.22
CA GLU A 322 -12.51 18.77 -32.67
C GLU A 322 -13.81 18.18 -32.09
N ASP A 323 -13.81 16.91 -31.65
CA ASP A 323 -14.95 16.24 -31.03
C ASP A 323 -15.03 16.46 -29.51
N THR A 324 -14.03 17.13 -28.90
CA THR A 324 -14.01 17.42 -27.47
C THR A 324 -14.79 18.71 -27.17
N GLU A 325 -15.83 18.61 -26.34
CA GLU A 325 -16.56 19.79 -25.85
C GLU A 325 -15.77 20.46 -24.71
N ILE A 326 -15.29 21.69 -24.90
CA ILE A 326 -14.60 22.44 -23.83
C ILE A 326 -15.52 23.55 -23.35
N VAL A 327 -15.79 23.57 -22.05
CA VAL A 327 -16.68 24.55 -21.43
C VAL A 327 -16.14 25.06 -20.10
N THR A 328 -16.67 26.17 -19.64
CA THR A 328 -16.55 26.64 -18.26
C THR A 328 -17.56 25.91 -17.34
N ALA A 329 -17.46 26.11 -16.02
CA ALA A 329 -18.43 25.57 -15.06
C ALA A 329 -19.87 26.07 -15.28
N ASP A 330 -20.06 27.26 -15.86
CA ASP A 330 -21.35 27.83 -16.23
C ASP A 330 -21.83 27.47 -17.65
N GLY A 331 -21.12 26.55 -18.33
CA GLY A 331 -21.57 25.95 -19.60
C GLY A 331 -21.20 26.74 -20.85
N MET A 332 -20.37 27.77 -20.72
CA MET A 332 -19.89 28.56 -21.84
C MET A 332 -18.84 27.79 -22.65
N LYS A 333 -18.98 27.76 -23.98
CA LYS A 333 -18.00 27.10 -24.86
C LYS A 333 -16.68 27.85 -24.92
N LEU A 334 -15.58 27.10 -24.80
CA LEU A 334 -14.19 27.51 -24.93
C LEU A 334 -13.52 26.79 -26.11
N GLY A 335 -12.44 27.37 -26.61
CA GLY A 335 -11.52 26.75 -27.56
C GLY A 335 -10.39 26.00 -26.87
N VAL A 336 -9.69 25.16 -27.63
CA VAL A 336 -8.53 24.40 -27.11
C VAL A 336 -7.37 25.28 -26.67
N ASN A 337 -7.27 26.49 -27.23
CA ASN A 337 -6.23 27.46 -26.88
C ASN A 337 -6.48 28.14 -25.52
N ASP A 338 -7.69 28.03 -24.98
CA ASP A 338 -8.06 28.61 -23.69
C ASP A 338 -7.66 27.70 -22.51
N LEU A 339 -7.23 26.45 -22.81
CA LEU A 339 -6.63 25.57 -21.81
C LEU A 339 -5.18 26.00 -21.55
N GLN A 340 -4.88 26.27 -20.28
CA GLN A 340 -3.55 26.71 -19.85
C GLN A 340 -2.87 25.65 -18.97
N ASN A 341 -1.54 25.69 -18.93
CA ASN A 341 -0.82 24.95 -17.89
C ASN A 341 -1.27 25.49 -16.52
N SER A 342 -1.41 24.58 -15.55
CA SER A 342 -1.94 24.85 -14.21
C SER A 342 -3.45 25.12 -14.13
N SER A 343 -4.21 25.04 -15.23
CA SER A 343 -5.69 25.10 -15.15
C SER A 343 -6.23 23.92 -14.35
N ASN A 344 -7.09 24.19 -13.36
CA ASN A 344 -7.92 23.16 -12.73
C ASN A 344 -9.11 22.83 -13.62
N ILE A 345 -9.30 21.55 -13.93
CA ILE A 345 -10.29 21.08 -14.90
C ILE A 345 -11.01 19.82 -14.42
N ILE A 346 -12.19 19.55 -14.99
CA ILE A 346 -12.86 18.24 -15.00
C ILE A 346 -12.82 17.70 -16.43
N VAL A 347 -12.35 16.49 -16.66
CA VAL A 347 -12.28 15.87 -17.99
C VAL A 347 -13.14 14.61 -18.04
N TYR A 348 -14.19 14.60 -18.85
CA TYR A 348 -14.98 13.41 -19.11
C TYR A 348 -14.39 12.61 -20.27
N HIS A 349 -14.32 11.28 -20.13
CA HIS A 349 -13.76 10.38 -21.13
C HIS A 349 -14.42 8.99 -21.09
N ASP A 350 -14.24 8.22 -22.16
CA ASP A 350 -14.73 6.84 -22.25
C ASP A 350 -13.84 5.88 -21.43
N ALA A 351 -14.32 4.67 -21.15
CA ALA A 351 -13.49 3.60 -20.56
C ALA A 351 -12.28 3.21 -21.43
N LYS A 352 -12.30 3.56 -22.72
CA LYS A 352 -11.27 3.17 -23.70
C LYS A 352 -10.02 4.03 -23.54
N MET A 353 -8.92 3.40 -23.14
CA MET A 353 -7.62 4.03 -22.95
C MET A 353 -6.47 3.08 -23.29
N THR A 354 -5.27 3.62 -23.49
CA THR A 354 -4.06 2.82 -23.75
C THR A 354 -3.55 2.16 -22.47
N ARG A 355 -2.85 1.03 -22.60
CA ARG A 355 -2.18 0.33 -21.48
C ARG A 355 -0.82 0.95 -21.10
N SER A 356 -0.54 2.18 -21.52
CA SER A 356 0.71 2.89 -21.20
C SER A 356 0.64 3.53 -19.82
N LEU A 357 1.78 3.92 -19.25
CA LEU A 357 1.86 4.69 -17.99
C LEU A 357 2.57 6.04 -18.25
N PRO A 358 1.88 7.19 -18.12
CA PRO A 358 0.44 7.34 -17.89
C PRO A 358 -0.40 6.87 -19.09
N PRO A 359 -1.64 6.41 -18.86
CA PRO A 359 -2.56 6.02 -19.93
C PRO A 359 -2.97 7.23 -20.77
N ILE A 360 -3.33 6.97 -22.02
CA ILE A 360 -3.83 7.95 -22.97
C ILE A 360 -5.32 7.68 -23.20
N ALA A 361 -6.15 8.70 -23.06
CA ALA A 361 -7.60 8.64 -23.27
C ALA A 361 -8.06 9.80 -24.16
N ASN A 362 -9.19 9.63 -24.85
CA ASN A 362 -9.81 10.72 -25.60
C ASN A 362 -10.77 11.49 -24.69
N ALA A 363 -10.58 12.82 -24.61
CA ALA A 363 -11.50 13.68 -23.87
C ALA A 363 -12.79 13.88 -24.67
N LYS A 364 -13.93 13.65 -24.02
CA LYS A 364 -15.27 13.94 -24.55
C LYS A 364 -15.74 15.32 -24.16
N LYS A 365 -15.52 15.70 -22.89
CA LYS A 365 -15.86 17.01 -22.36
C LYS A 365 -14.78 17.49 -21.39
N VAL A 366 -14.43 18.76 -21.43
CA VAL A 366 -13.52 19.39 -20.47
C VAL A 366 -14.24 20.58 -19.86
N ILE A 367 -14.36 20.60 -18.53
CA ILE A 367 -14.88 21.73 -17.75
C ILE A 367 -13.71 22.44 -17.09
N VAL A 368 -13.46 23.70 -17.42
CA VAL A 368 -12.42 24.50 -16.77
C VAL A 368 -13.00 25.12 -15.50
N LYS A 369 -12.38 24.82 -14.34
CA LYS A 369 -12.80 25.30 -13.01
C LYS A 369 -12.23 26.66 -12.67
N ASP A 370 -10.94 26.85 -12.94
CA ASP A 370 -10.24 28.11 -12.67
C ASP A 370 -10.31 28.98 -13.92
N VAL A 371 -11.48 29.55 -14.16
CA VAL A 371 -11.63 30.57 -15.19
C VAL A 371 -11.53 31.91 -14.47
N TYR A 372 -10.45 32.66 -14.74
CA TYR A 372 -10.31 34.01 -14.18
C TYR A 372 -11.35 34.90 -14.84
N CYS A 373 -12.36 35.25 -14.05
CA CYS A 373 -13.55 35.90 -14.53
C CYS A 373 -13.90 37.07 -13.63
N LYS A 374 -14.14 38.24 -14.23
CA LYS A 374 -14.70 39.41 -13.55
C LYS A 374 -16.03 39.75 -14.20
N GLU A 375 -17.10 39.68 -13.41
CA GLU A 375 -18.39 40.23 -13.77
C GLU A 375 -18.49 41.67 -13.24
N GLY A 376 -19.10 42.55 -14.02
CA GLY A 376 -19.37 43.91 -13.60
C GLY A 376 -19.85 44.81 -14.72
N GLU A 377 -20.02 46.08 -14.39
CA GLU A 377 -20.38 47.12 -15.33
C GLU A 377 -19.11 47.82 -15.85
N VAL A 378 -19.09 48.14 -17.14
CA VAL A 378 -17.98 48.88 -17.74
C VAL A 378 -17.96 50.31 -17.21
N SER A 379 -17.01 50.59 -16.32
CA SER A 379 -16.85 51.89 -15.68
C SER A 379 -16.10 52.90 -16.56
N LYS A 380 -15.15 52.44 -17.39
CA LYS A 380 -14.36 53.31 -18.26
C LYS A 380 -13.79 52.57 -19.48
N ILE A 381 -13.74 53.26 -20.61
CA ILE A 381 -13.09 52.74 -21.85
C ILE A 381 -12.02 53.73 -22.34
N ARG A 382 -10.88 53.20 -22.81
CA ARG A 382 -9.80 53.98 -23.43
C ARG A 382 -9.31 53.28 -24.70
N ASP A 383 -9.19 54.03 -25.81
CA ASP A 383 -8.56 53.50 -27.03
C ASP A 383 -7.04 53.35 -26.84
N ILE A 384 -6.50 52.25 -27.37
CA ILE A 384 -5.06 51.97 -27.42
C ILE A 384 -4.65 51.61 -28.85
N LYS A 385 -3.34 51.50 -29.12
CA LYS A 385 -2.85 51.22 -30.48
C LYS A 385 -3.41 49.93 -31.10
N GLU A 386 -3.66 48.91 -30.29
CA GLU A 386 -4.14 47.59 -30.72
C GLU A 386 -5.41 47.20 -29.97
N GLY A 387 -6.46 48.03 -30.06
CA GLY A 387 -7.79 47.75 -29.53
C GLY A 387 -8.24 48.75 -28.46
N LYS A 388 -8.93 48.28 -27.42
CA LYS A 388 -9.42 49.11 -26.30
C LYS A 388 -8.98 48.56 -24.96
N MET A 389 -8.87 49.42 -23.98
CA MET A 389 -8.68 49.07 -22.58
C MET A 389 -9.96 49.38 -21.81
N ILE A 390 -10.48 48.39 -21.09
CA ILE A 390 -11.78 48.44 -20.41
C ILE A 390 -11.55 48.27 -18.91
N PHE A 391 -12.08 49.19 -18.10
CA PHE A 391 -11.99 49.11 -16.65
C PHE A 391 -13.31 48.62 -16.04
N ILE A 392 -13.23 47.58 -15.20
CA ILE A 392 -14.35 47.08 -14.40
C ILE A 392 -14.03 47.28 -12.92
N GLY A 393 -14.83 48.09 -12.22
CA GLY A 393 -14.70 48.33 -10.77
C GLY A 393 -15.14 49.73 -10.35
N GLU A 394 -15.40 49.93 -9.05
CA GLU A 394 -15.83 51.23 -8.51
C GLU A 394 -14.65 52.22 -8.34
N ASN A 395 -13.47 51.69 -8.02
CA ASN A 395 -12.26 52.48 -7.77
C ASN A 395 -10.99 51.65 -8.09
N MET A 396 -9.82 52.31 -8.11
CA MET A 396 -8.55 51.68 -8.51
C MET A 396 -8.10 50.52 -7.61
N ASN A 397 -8.65 50.39 -6.39
CA ASN A 397 -8.28 49.33 -5.44
C ASN A 397 -9.09 48.03 -5.63
N ASP A 398 -10.27 48.11 -6.26
CA ASP A 398 -11.18 46.97 -6.46
C ASP A 398 -11.40 46.61 -7.94
N GLY A 399 -10.90 47.46 -8.84
CA GLY A 399 -11.07 47.28 -10.27
C GLY A 399 -9.89 46.64 -10.99
N ILE A 400 -10.16 46.15 -12.20
CA ILE A 400 -9.18 45.54 -13.11
C ILE A 400 -9.30 46.23 -14.47
N GLU A 401 -8.16 46.54 -15.10
CA GLU A 401 -8.09 47.00 -16.48
C GLU A 401 -7.85 45.81 -17.43
N PHE A 402 -8.70 45.68 -18.45
CA PHE A 402 -8.67 44.61 -19.43
C PHE A 402 -8.26 45.15 -20.80
N THR A 403 -7.23 44.57 -21.38
CA THR A 403 -6.85 44.82 -22.78
C THR A 403 -7.70 43.96 -23.69
N VAL A 404 -8.44 44.60 -24.58
CA VAL A 404 -9.35 43.97 -25.56
C VAL A 404 -8.78 44.20 -26.95
N SER A 405 -8.46 43.12 -27.65
CA SER A 405 -7.83 43.15 -28.98
C SER A 405 -8.70 42.45 -30.02
N ASP A 406 -8.23 42.38 -31.26
CA ASP A 406 -8.84 41.61 -32.34
C ASP A 406 -8.90 40.09 -32.08
N LYS A 407 -8.08 39.60 -31.15
CA LYS A 407 -8.07 38.21 -30.69
C LYS A 407 -9.09 37.91 -29.59
N THR A 408 -9.65 38.94 -28.95
CA THR A 408 -10.64 38.76 -27.88
C THR A 408 -11.96 38.32 -28.48
N GLU A 409 -12.51 37.20 -28.02
CA GLU A 409 -13.83 36.75 -28.46
C GLU A 409 -14.92 37.57 -27.76
N ILE A 410 -15.84 38.18 -28.50
CA ILE A 410 -16.93 39.00 -27.94
C ILE A 410 -18.25 38.43 -28.43
N VAL A 411 -19.15 38.11 -27.49
CA VAL A 411 -20.43 37.46 -27.76
C VAL A 411 -21.55 38.02 -26.85
N ASP A 412 -22.81 37.84 -27.25
CA ASP A 412 -23.95 37.95 -26.33
C ASP A 412 -24.18 36.65 -25.53
N GLU A 413 -25.18 36.65 -24.66
CA GLU A 413 -25.56 35.50 -23.83
C GLU A 413 -26.01 34.28 -24.66
N GLU A 414 -26.46 34.47 -25.89
CA GLU A 414 -26.84 33.40 -26.81
C GLU A 414 -25.65 32.91 -27.67
N GLY A 415 -24.46 33.49 -27.48
CA GLY A 415 -23.24 33.13 -28.20
C GLY A 415 -23.13 33.76 -29.59
N LYS A 416 -23.99 34.72 -29.94
CA LYS A 416 -23.89 35.47 -31.19
C LYS A 416 -22.67 36.37 -31.12
N LYS A 417 -21.83 36.30 -32.15
CA LYS A 417 -20.60 37.11 -32.25
C LYS A 417 -20.93 38.60 -32.35
N LEU A 418 -20.26 39.39 -31.52
CA LEU A 418 -20.33 40.85 -31.46
C LEU A 418 -18.95 41.46 -31.71
N SER A 419 -18.88 42.78 -31.68
CA SER A 419 -17.67 43.56 -31.91
C SER A 419 -17.29 44.40 -30.68
N ILE A 420 -16.06 44.90 -30.67
CA ILE A 420 -15.55 45.79 -29.61
C ILE A 420 -16.28 47.15 -29.56
N ASP A 421 -17.05 47.49 -30.60
CA ASP A 421 -17.84 48.72 -30.67
C ASP A 421 -19.22 48.56 -30.01
N ASP A 422 -19.64 47.32 -29.74
CA ASP A 422 -20.86 47.01 -29.00
C ASP A 422 -20.67 47.19 -27.48
N ILE A 423 -19.43 47.32 -27.00
CA ILE A 423 -19.11 47.58 -25.60
C ILE A 423 -18.99 49.09 -25.35
N LYS A 424 -19.86 49.60 -24.48
CA LYS A 424 -19.89 51.02 -24.04
C LYS A 424 -19.78 51.12 -22.52
N GLU A 425 -19.44 52.30 -22.01
CA GLU A 425 -19.59 52.58 -20.58
C GLU A 425 -21.03 52.32 -20.14
N GLY A 426 -21.19 51.65 -18.99
CA GLY A 426 -22.48 51.16 -18.50
C GLY A 426 -22.89 49.78 -19.01
N THR A 427 -22.14 49.17 -19.93
CA THR A 427 -22.45 47.82 -20.41
C THR A 427 -22.14 46.80 -19.32
N LYS A 428 -23.09 45.92 -18.98
CA LYS A 428 -22.84 44.79 -18.09
C LYS A 428 -22.12 43.70 -18.87
N VAL A 429 -21.01 43.23 -18.31
CA VAL A 429 -20.15 42.26 -18.97
C VAL A 429 -19.66 41.20 -18.00
N LYS A 430 -19.41 40.03 -18.55
CA LYS A 430 -18.61 38.97 -17.94
C LYS A 430 -17.32 38.83 -18.73
N ILE A 431 -16.19 39.17 -18.13
CA ILE A 431 -14.88 39.14 -18.80
C ILE A 431 -14.06 37.97 -18.27
N TYR A 432 -13.71 37.05 -19.17
CA TYR A 432 -12.74 36.00 -18.94
C TYR A 432 -11.37 36.47 -19.41
N HIS A 433 -10.36 36.23 -18.59
CA HIS A 433 -9.04 36.82 -18.77
C HIS A 433 -7.90 35.88 -18.38
N SER A 434 -6.68 36.26 -18.76
CA SER A 434 -5.47 35.52 -18.39
C SER A 434 -5.20 35.58 -16.87
N PRO A 435 -4.62 34.53 -16.25
CA PRO A 435 -4.06 34.60 -14.89
C PRO A 435 -2.98 35.67 -14.73
N ILE A 436 -2.31 36.03 -15.82
CA ILE A 436 -1.17 36.93 -15.80
C ILE A 436 -1.69 38.37 -15.77
N MET A 437 -1.33 39.09 -14.71
CA MET A 437 -1.68 40.50 -14.51
C MET A 437 -0.46 41.31 -14.10
N THR A 438 -0.47 42.61 -14.38
CA THR A 438 0.56 43.53 -13.90
C THR A 438 0.41 43.76 -12.39
N MET A 439 1.53 44.01 -11.71
CA MET A 439 1.53 44.42 -10.29
C MET A 439 1.19 45.93 -10.11
N SER A 440 0.52 46.54 -11.09
CA SER A 440 0.06 47.93 -11.00
C SER A 440 -1.26 48.03 -10.23
N LEU A 441 -1.68 49.25 -9.94
CA LEU A 441 -2.97 49.54 -9.29
C LEU A 441 -3.74 50.54 -10.17
N PRO A 442 -4.85 50.14 -10.83
CA PRO A 442 -5.39 48.79 -10.90
C PRO A 442 -4.47 47.81 -11.65
N PRO A 443 -4.58 46.50 -11.39
CA PRO A 443 -3.91 45.47 -12.19
C PRO A 443 -4.46 45.46 -13.62
N ILE A 444 -3.58 45.19 -14.59
CA ILE A 444 -3.89 45.14 -16.01
C ILE A 444 -3.70 43.69 -16.50
N THR A 445 -4.65 43.18 -17.27
CA THR A 445 -4.56 41.84 -17.90
C THR A 445 -5.21 41.84 -19.30
N ASN A 446 -5.10 40.74 -20.03
CA ASN A 446 -5.71 40.57 -21.35
C ASN A 446 -7.08 39.90 -21.22
N ALA A 447 -8.10 40.46 -21.87
CA ALA A 447 -9.37 39.80 -22.05
C ALA A 447 -9.27 38.73 -23.14
N GLU A 448 -9.56 37.50 -22.77
CA GLU A 448 -9.63 36.37 -23.71
C GLU A 448 -11.04 36.30 -24.30
N LYS A 449 -12.06 36.50 -23.46
CA LYS A 449 -13.46 36.50 -23.88
C LYS A 449 -14.33 37.46 -23.10
N ILE A 450 -15.28 38.10 -23.77
CA ILE A 450 -16.25 39.02 -23.18
C ILE A 450 -17.66 38.57 -23.57
N ILE A 451 -18.50 38.34 -22.56
CA ILE A 451 -19.95 38.20 -22.74
C ILE A 451 -20.59 39.53 -22.39
N ILE A 452 -21.37 40.09 -23.32
CA ILE A 452 -22.26 41.22 -23.04
C ILE A 452 -23.56 40.67 -22.46
N ILE A 453 -23.89 41.10 -21.23
CA ILE A 453 -25.08 40.68 -20.50
C ILE A 453 -26.19 41.68 -20.79
N SER A 454 -27.32 41.18 -21.30
CA SER A 454 -28.47 42.01 -21.64
C SER A 454 -29.10 42.56 -20.35
N SER A 455 -29.19 43.88 -20.23
CA SER A 455 -29.99 44.49 -19.16
C SER A 455 -31.46 44.42 -19.58
N ASN A 456 -32.24 43.54 -18.94
CA ASN A 456 -33.71 43.66 -18.95
C ASN A 456 -34.16 44.99 -18.34
#